data_AF-A0A2V7QNX6-F1
#
_entry.id   AF-A0A2V7QNX6-F1
#
_cell.length_a   1.000
_cell.length_b   1.000
_cell.length_c   1.000
_cell.angle_alpha   90.00
_cell.angle_beta   90.00
_cell.angle_gamma   90.00
#
_symmetry.space_group_name_H-M   'P 1'
#
loop_
_entity.id
_entity.type
_entity.pdbx_description
1 polymer ?
#
loop_
_entity_poly.entity_id
_entity_poly.type
_entity_poly.pdbx_seq_one_letter_code
_entity_poly.pdbx_strand_id
1 'polypeptide(L)'
;MRRGRLLLLIVVIALGLAVGLVTVSLLRAPTPTVAERPPAPVVETRKPPLQADAEGYYVPGYSFTVDRFRFVRLSLRPEAFVVIAQTATGTDQEMGCDETLIRADTVHLRCDYSRIGIITIDGKFLTRLVTTRFDAPVLAAVVAVRTPSGEILYRARDSFVWHPAE
;
A
#
# COMPACT_ATOMS: atom_id res chain seq x y z
N MET A 1 7.42 -51.66 -80.64
CA MET A 1 6.86 -51.76 -79.28
C MET A 1 7.91 -51.63 -78.13
N ARG A 2 9.05 -50.93 -78.32
CA ARG A 2 10.16 -50.89 -77.33
C ARG A 2 10.33 -49.54 -76.61
N ARG A 3 9.85 -48.43 -77.19
CA ARG A 3 9.94 -47.06 -76.62
C ARG A 3 8.92 -46.78 -75.50
N GLY A 4 7.71 -47.33 -75.58
CA GLY A 4 6.66 -47.12 -74.57
C GLY A 4 6.98 -47.76 -73.22
N ARG A 5 7.60 -48.94 -73.20
CA ARG A 5 8.05 -49.61 -71.97
C ARG A 5 9.19 -48.86 -71.27
N LEU A 6 10.05 -48.19 -72.03
CA LEU A 6 11.19 -47.44 -71.50
C LEU A 6 10.73 -46.15 -70.81
N LEU A 7 9.78 -45.43 -71.42
CA LEU A 7 9.16 -44.25 -70.82
C LEU A 7 8.41 -44.59 -69.53
N LEU A 8 7.70 -45.71 -69.50
CA LEU A 8 6.95 -46.14 -68.33
C LEU A 8 7.87 -46.50 -67.15
N LEU A 9 9.02 -47.13 -67.42
CA LEU A 9 10.06 -47.39 -66.42
C LEU A 9 10.68 -46.11 -65.85
N ILE A 10 10.96 -45.12 -66.70
CA ILE A 10 11.52 -43.83 -66.25
C ILE A 10 10.52 -43.10 -65.36
N VAL A 11 9.24 -43.09 -65.71
CA VAL A 11 8.18 -42.46 -64.90
C VAL A 11 8.04 -43.14 -63.54
N VAL A 12 8.06 -44.48 -63.49
CA VAL A 12 7.95 -45.23 -62.22
C VAL A 12 9.16 -44.97 -61.32
N ILE A 13 10.36 -44.93 -61.88
CA ILE A 13 11.60 -44.62 -61.12
C ILE A 13 11.57 -43.18 -60.60
N ALA A 14 11.15 -42.22 -61.42
CA ALA A 14 11.01 -40.83 -61.01
C ALA A 14 9.96 -40.64 -59.90
N LEU A 15 8.83 -41.35 -59.99
CA LEU A 15 7.81 -41.35 -58.93
C LEU A 15 8.35 -41.97 -57.63
N GLY A 16 9.05 -43.11 -57.73
CA GLY A 16 9.65 -43.79 -56.58
C GLY A 16 10.69 -42.91 -55.87
N LEU A 17 11.53 -42.20 -56.63
CA LEU A 17 12.50 -41.24 -56.09
C LEU A 17 11.82 -40.04 -55.43
N ALA A 18 10.76 -39.49 -56.03
CA ALA A 18 10.02 -38.36 -55.45
C ALA A 18 9.36 -38.75 -54.12
N VAL A 19 8.76 -39.94 -54.04
CA VAL A 19 8.14 -40.44 -52.79
C VAL A 19 9.21 -40.75 -51.73
N GLY A 20 10.35 -41.33 -52.13
CA GLY A 20 11.48 -41.57 -51.23
C GLY A 20 12.05 -40.28 -50.65
N LEU A 21 12.17 -39.22 -51.46
CA LEU A 21 12.68 -37.92 -51.01
C LEU A 21 11.71 -37.24 -50.02
N VAL A 22 10.41 -37.26 -50.32
CA VAL A 22 9.38 -36.65 -49.44
C VAL A 22 9.31 -37.36 -48.09
N THR A 23 9.39 -38.69 -48.07
CA THR A 23 9.36 -39.47 -46.81
C THR A 23 10.59 -39.23 -45.93
N VAL A 24 11.78 -39.12 -46.53
CA VAL A 24 13.02 -38.78 -45.79
C VAL A 24 12.98 -37.34 -45.24
N SER A 25 12.39 -36.39 -45.99
CA SER A 25 12.24 -35.01 -45.52
C SER A 25 11.28 -34.88 -44.35
N LEU A 26 10.20 -35.66 -44.31
CA LEU A 26 9.22 -35.66 -43.20
C LEU A 26 9.76 -36.28 -41.91
N LEU A 27 10.62 -37.30 -42.00
CA LEU A 27 11.28 -37.92 -40.85
C LEU A 27 12.33 -37.02 -40.18
N ARG A 28 12.79 -35.97 -40.89
CA ARG A 28 13.78 -35.01 -40.40
C ARG A 28 13.16 -33.70 -39.92
N ALA A 29 11.86 -33.68 -39.63
CA ALA A 29 11.27 -32.58 -38.88
C ALA A 29 11.90 -32.57 -37.48
N PRO A 30 12.60 -31.49 -37.06
CA PRO A 30 13.13 -31.40 -35.72
C PRO A 30 11.95 -31.45 -34.76
N THR A 31 12.03 -32.33 -33.76
CA THR A 31 11.08 -32.37 -32.63
C THR A 31 10.94 -30.94 -32.12
N PRO A 32 9.73 -30.36 -32.06
CA PRO A 32 9.57 -29.03 -31.50
C PRO A 32 10.02 -29.11 -30.05
N THR A 33 11.17 -28.53 -29.75
CA THR A 33 11.61 -28.29 -28.38
C THR A 33 10.52 -27.45 -27.76
N VAL A 34 9.70 -28.06 -26.89
CA VAL A 34 8.78 -27.33 -26.04
C VAL A 34 9.68 -26.44 -25.20
N ALA A 35 9.80 -25.18 -25.59
CA ALA A 35 10.45 -24.18 -24.77
C ALA A 35 9.64 -24.15 -23.47
N GLU A 36 10.24 -24.61 -22.39
CA GLU A 36 9.66 -24.49 -21.06
C GLU A 36 9.42 -23.00 -20.83
N ARG A 37 8.14 -22.63 -20.88
CA ARG A 37 7.73 -21.24 -20.69
C ARG A 37 8.17 -20.88 -19.27
N PRO A 38 9.00 -19.83 -19.08
CA PRO A 38 9.37 -19.41 -17.75
C PRO A 38 8.11 -19.30 -16.90
N PRO A 39 8.10 -19.79 -15.64
CA PRO A 39 6.94 -19.66 -14.79
C PRO A 39 6.51 -18.19 -14.82
N ALA A 40 5.22 -17.96 -15.08
CA ALA A 40 4.69 -16.60 -15.08
C ALA A 40 5.13 -15.93 -13.77
N PRO A 41 5.60 -14.67 -13.80
CA PRO A 41 5.99 -13.98 -12.58
C PRO A 41 4.83 -14.11 -11.60
N VAL A 42 5.11 -14.70 -10.44
CA VAL A 42 4.13 -14.79 -9.36
C VAL A 42 3.71 -13.37 -9.08
N VAL A 43 2.47 -13.01 -9.43
CA VAL A 43 1.88 -11.74 -9.03
C VAL A 43 1.75 -11.85 -7.53
N GLU A 44 2.74 -11.31 -6.82
CA GLU A 44 2.70 -11.19 -5.38
C GLU A 44 1.39 -10.46 -5.06
N THR A 45 0.47 -11.16 -4.39
CA THR A 45 -0.83 -10.56 -4.05
C THR A 45 -0.51 -9.36 -3.18
N ARG A 46 -0.67 -8.15 -3.72
CA ARG A 46 -0.37 -6.91 -3.01
C ARG A 46 -1.10 -6.96 -1.68
N LYS A 47 -0.34 -7.10 -0.59
CA LYS A 47 -0.89 -7.05 0.76
C LYS A 47 -1.58 -5.69 0.91
N PRO A 48 -2.84 -5.64 1.33
CA PRO A 48 -3.50 -4.37 1.58
C PRO A 48 -2.68 -3.57 2.59
N PRO A 49 -2.51 -2.25 2.39
CA PRO A 49 -1.70 -1.43 3.27
C PRO A 49 -2.28 -1.44 4.70
N LEU A 50 -1.40 -1.38 5.70
CA LEU A 50 -1.83 -1.25 7.09
C LEU A 50 -2.26 0.18 7.38
N GLN A 51 -3.24 0.35 8.25
CA GLN A 51 -3.66 1.69 8.69
C GLN A 51 -2.51 2.46 9.35
N ALA A 52 -1.63 1.74 10.06
CA ALA A 52 -0.41 2.28 10.68
C ALA A 52 0.60 2.85 9.68
N ASP A 53 0.53 2.42 8.42
CA ASP A 53 1.43 2.86 7.34
C ASP A 53 0.73 3.81 6.36
N ALA A 54 -0.53 4.18 6.64
CA ALA A 54 -1.30 5.07 5.79
C ALA A 54 -0.79 6.51 5.91
N GLU A 55 -0.43 7.10 4.78
CA GLU A 55 -0.25 8.55 4.67
C GLU A 55 -1.60 9.28 4.76
N GLY A 56 -1.56 10.55 5.13
CA GLY A 56 -2.74 11.36 5.39
C GLY A 56 -2.89 11.74 6.86
N TYR A 57 -4.08 12.15 7.25
CA TYR A 57 -4.32 12.79 8.54
C TYR A 57 -5.56 12.26 9.24
N TYR A 58 -5.57 12.37 10.56
CA TYR A 58 -6.58 11.87 11.46
C TYR A 58 -7.24 13.06 12.18
N VAL A 59 -8.53 13.25 11.95
CA VAL A 59 -9.35 14.33 12.52
C VAL A 59 -10.14 13.78 13.69
N PRO A 60 -10.21 14.47 14.85
CA PRO A 60 -11.03 14.00 15.96
C PRO A 60 -12.52 14.00 15.56
N GLY A 61 -13.25 12.95 15.97
CA GLY A 61 -14.68 12.80 15.68
C GLY A 61 -15.57 13.86 16.34
N TYR A 62 -15.03 14.61 17.30
CA TYR A 62 -15.65 15.81 17.86
C TYR A 62 -14.57 16.87 18.12
N SER A 63 -14.97 18.14 18.14
CA SER A 63 -14.03 19.22 18.42
C SER A 63 -13.83 19.39 19.93
N PHE A 64 -12.57 19.45 20.37
CA PHE A 64 -12.21 19.77 21.75
C PHE A 64 -11.13 20.85 21.80
N THR A 65 -11.08 21.56 22.93
CA THR A 65 -10.18 22.69 23.17
C THR A 65 -9.46 22.47 24.49
N VAL A 66 -8.17 22.80 24.50
CA VAL A 66 -7.31 22.80 25.68
C VAL A 66 -6.73 24.21 25.83
N ASP A 67 -7.10 24.89 26.91
CA ASP A 67 -6.83 26.32 27.11
C ASP A 67 -7.34 27.16 25.90
N ARG A 68 -6.42 27.80 25.15
CA ARG A 68 -6.72 28.65 23.99
C ARG A 68 -6.46 27.95 22.66
N PHE A 69 -6.34 26.63 22.66
CA PHE A 69 -5.98 25.85 21.47
C PHE A 69 -6.98 24.73 21.22
N ARG A 70 -7.50 24.67 19.99
CA ARG A 70 -8.35 23.59 19.50
C ARG A 70 -7.48 22.54 18.82
N PHE A 71 -7.71 21.27 19.11
CA PHE A 71 -7.08 20.18 18.34
C PHE A 71 -7.72 20.09 16.96
N VAL A 72 -6.90 20.10 15.90
CA VAL A 72 -7.39 20.09 14.51
C VAL A 72 -7.24 18.71 13.89
N ARG A 73 -6.01 18.20 13.85
CA ARG A 73 -5.68 16.89 13.26
C ARG A 73 -4.33 16.41 13.76
N LEU A 74 -4.04 15.13 13.54
CA LEU A 74 -2.69 14.58 13.64
C LEU A 74 -2.35 13.82 12.36
N SER A 75 -1.07 13.78 12.02
CA SER A 75 -0.52 12.94 10.96
C SER A 75 0.43 11.92 11.59
N LEU A 76 0.48 10.71 11.04
CA LEU A 76 1.34 9.63 11.52
C LEU A 76 2.47 9.31 10.53
N ARG A 77 2.25 9.58 9.25
CA ARG A 77 3.14 9.31 8.13
C ARG A 77 3.10 10.51 7.16
N PRO A 78 4.23 10.86 6.50
CA PRO A 78 5.56 10.25 6.66
C PRO A 78 6.22 10.60 8.00
N GLU A 79 6.03 11.83 8.49
CA GLU A 79 6.42 12.27 9.83
C GLU A 79 5.19 12.43 10.74
N ALA A 80 5.37 12.17 12.03
CA ALA A 80 4.31 12.35 13.01
C ALA A 80 4.28 13.79 13.53
N PHE A 81 3.12 14.42 13.42
CA PHE A 81 2.90 15.77 13.92
C PHE A 81 1.43 15.98 14.30
N VAL A 82 1.19 17.00 15.12
CA VAL A 82 -0.14 17.46 15.51
C VAL A 82 -0.36 18.88 15.00
N VAL A 83 -1.56 19.15 14.49
CA VAL A 83 -2.02 20.50 14.16
C VAL A 83 -3.03 20.94 15.19
N ILE A 84 -2.80 22.12 15.74
CA ILE A 84 -3.69 22.82 16.67
C ILE A 84 -4.02 24.20 16.09
N ALA A 85 -5.17 24.75 16.45
CA ALA A 85 -5.57 26.09 16.06
C ALA A 85 -5.70 26.99 17.29
N GLN A 86 -5.13 28.19 17.26
CA GLN A 86 -5.44 29.20 18.25
C GLN A 86 -6.91 29.62 18.12
N THR A 87 -7.68 29.52 19.21
CA THR A 87 -9.12 29.79 19.18
C THR A 87 -9.47 31.25 18.86
N ALA A 88 -8.62 32.19 19.30
CA ALA A 88 -8.83 33.62 19.11
C ALA A 88 -8.59 34.08 17.66
N THR A 89 -7.59 33.51 16.98
CA THR A 89 -7.17 33.96 15.64
C THR A 89 -7.52 32.97 14.53
N GLY A 90 -7.86 31.73 14.87
CA GLY A 90 -8.03 30.63 13.93
C GLY A 90 -6.73 30.19 13.25
N THR A 91 -5.57 30.65 13.72
CA THR A 91 -4.28 30.32 13.11
C THR A 91 -3.88 28.90 13.48
N ASP A 92 -3.73 28.07 12.45
CA ASP A 92 -3.21 26.70 12.58
C ASP A 92 -1.72 26.71 12.88
N GLN A 93 -1.31 25.72 13.66
CA GLN A 93 0.08 25.48 13.96
C GLN A 93 0.38 23.99 14.04
N GLU A 94 1.43 23.63 13.33
CA GLU A 94 1.98 22.30 13.28
C GLU A 94 3.10 22.12 14.31
N MET A 95 3.16 20.94 14.91
CA MET A 95 4.10 20.58 15.95
C MET A 95 4.52 19.12 15.74
N GLY A 96 5.80 18.91 15.46
CA GLY A 96 6.37 17.56 15.35
C GLY A 96 6.29 16.80 16.68
N CYS A 97 6.27 15.49 16.59
CA CYS A 97 6.34 14.60 17.74
C CYS A 97 7.74 13.99 17.84
N ASP A 98 8.43 14.27 18.96
CA ASP A 98 9.82 13.85 19.18
C ASP A 98 9.92 12.35 19.52
N GLU A 99 8.92 11.80 20.21
CA GLU A 99 8.84 10.37 20.49
C GLU A 99 7.67 9.76 19.74
N THR A 100 7.95 8.75 18.91
CA THR A 100 6.95 8.09 18.07
C THR A 100 7.11 6.57 18.12
N LEU A 101 6.00 5.88 18.37
CA LEU A 101 5.88 4.44 18.23
C LEU A 101 4.55 4.13 17.56
N ILE A 102 4.62 3.73 16.29
CA ILE A 102 3.46 3.46 15.45
C ILE A 102 3.56 2.02 14.95
N ARG A 103 2.58 1.19 15.34
CA ARG A 103 2.42 -0.22 14.97
C ARG A 103 0.96 -0.49 14.65
N ALA A 104 0.68 -1.65 14.05
CA ALA A 104 -0.69 -2.04 13.71
C ALA A 104 -1.66 -2.09 14.92
N ASP A 105 -1.15 -2.24 16.13
CA ASP A 105 -1.92 -2.36 17.37
C ASP A 105 -1.72 -1.21 18.37
N THR A 106 -0.76 -0.32 18.12
CA THR A 106 -0.30 0.68 19.09
C THR A 106 0.09 1.98 18.39
N VAL A 107 -0.36 3.10 18.94
CA VAL A 107 0.11 4.45 18.62
C VAL A 107 0.53 5.10 19.92
N HIS A 108 1.78 5.52 20.01
CA HIS A 108 2.27 6.37 21.09
C HIS A 108 3.02 7.55 20.49
N LEU A 109 2.58 8.75 20.82
CA LEU A 109 3.19 10.00 20.39
C LEU A 109 3.44 10.88 21.61
N ARG A 110 4.58 11.55 21.61
CA ARG A 110 4.88 12.69 22.48
C ARG A 110 5.30 13.87 21.63
N CYS A 111 4.58 14.97 21.74
CA CYS A 111 4.80 16.18 20.96
C CYS A 111 4.98 17.35 21.94
N ASP A 112 6.18 17.93 21.94
CA ASP A 112 6.53 19.01 22.86
C ASP A 112 6.28 20.36 22.19
N TYR A 113 5.45 21.18 22.83
CA TYR A 113 5.08 22.48 22.31
C TYR A 113 5.24 23.57 23.35
N SER A 114 6.18 24.47 23.10
CA SER A 114 6.59 25.50 24.06
C SER A 114 5.46 26.41 24.57
N ARG A 115 4.33 26.55 23.85
CA ARG A 115 3.23 27.44 24.26
C ARG A 115 2.10 26.75 25.06
N ILE A 116 2.00 25.42 25.03
CA ILE A 116 1.00 24.66 25.82
C ILE A 116 1.67 23.71 26.81
N GLY A 117 2.75 23.07 26.37
CA GLY A 117 3.47 22.02 27.08
C GLY A 117 3.53 20.74 26.24
N ILE A 118 3.34 19.60 26.90
CA ILE A 118 3.55 18.26 26.32
C ILE A 118 2.19 17.66 25.95
N ILE A 119 2.03 17.26 24.70
CA ILE A 119 0.88 16.49 24.22
C ILE A 119 1.30 15.02 24.08
N THR A 120 0.58 14.14 24.76
CA THR A 120 0.74 12.68 24.65
C THR A 120 -0.49 12.06 24.03
N ILE A 121 -0.30 11.14 23.08
CA ILE A 121 -1.38 10.45 22.38
C ILE A 121 -1.10 8.95 22.45
N ASP A 122 -1.89 8.24 23.26
CA ASP A 122 -1.76 6.81 23.50
C ASP A 122 -2.99 6.07 22.96
N GLY A 123 -2.84 5.34 21.86
CA GLY A 123 -3.97 4.77 21.15
C GLY A 123 -3.71 3.45 20.44
N LYS A 124 -4.74 3.02 19.72
CA LYS A 124 -4.73 1.83 18.87
C LYS A 124 -5.63 2.03 17.66
N PHE A 125 -5.26 1.39 16.55
CA PHE A 125 -6.11 1.37 15.37
C PHE A 125 -7.32 0.46 15.60
N LEU A 126 -8.49 0.94 15.18
CA LEU A 126 -9.76 0.21 15.17
C LEU A 126 -9.90 -0.66 13.92
N THR A 127 -9.15 -0.32 12.85
CA THR A 127 -9.06 -1.08 11.62
C THR A 127 -7.60 -1.46 11.36
N ARG A 128 -7.35 -2.70 10.93
CA ARG A 128 -5.99 -3.16 10.62
C ARG A 128 -5.48 -2.62 9.28
N LEU A 129 -6.37 -2.57 8.29
CA LEU A 129 -6.08 -2.16 6.92
C LEU A 129 -6.57 -0.75 6.68
N VAL A 130 -5.96 -0.07 5.71
CA VAL A 130 -6.42 1.25 5.26
C VAL A 130 -7.87 1.15 4.80
N THR A 131 -8.73 1.94 5.44
CA THR A 131 -10.15 1.99 5.12
C THR A 131 -10.40 2.83 3.86
N THR A 132 -11.48 2.55 3.15
CA THR A 132 -12.06 3.47 2.14
C THR A 132 -13.27 4.23 2.68
N ARG A 133 -13.65 3.98 3.95
CA ARG A 133 -14.73 4.66 4.66
C ARG A 133 -14.17 5.81 5.48
N PHE A 134 -14.40 7.04 5.02
CA PHE A 134 -13.85 8.28 5.59
C PHE A 134 -14.79 8.97 6.59
N ASP A 135 -15.82 8.27 7.04
CA ASP A 135 -16.84 8.73 7.99
C ASP A 135 -16.82 7.93 9.31
N ALA A 136 -15.98 6.89 9.38
CA ALA A 136 -15.84 6.01 10.53
C ALA A 136 -14.52 6.26 11.26
N PRO A 137 -14.52 6.24 12.61
CA PRO A 137 -13.29 6.33 13.37
C PRO A 137 -12.41 5.10 13.12
N VAL A 138 -11.12 5.32 12.89
CA VAL A 138 -10.11 4.26 12.66
C VAL A 138 -9.00 4.26 13.71
N LEU A 139 -8.92 5.28 14.56
CA LEU A 139 -7.97 5.38 15.67
C LEU A 139 -8.75 5.77 16.92
N ALA A 140 -8.51 5.07 18.03
CA ALA A 140 -8.98 5.48 19.35
C ALA A 140 -7.76 5.70 20.25
N ALA A 141 -7.67 6.87 20.87
CA ALA A 141 -6.52 7.23 21.70
C ALA A 141 -6.94 8.00 22.95
N VAL A 142 -6.14 7.90 24.00
CA VAL A 142 -6.16 8.86 25.11
C VAL A 142 -5.26 10.01 24.72
N VAL A 143 -5.82 11.21 24.62
CA VAL A 143 -5.06 12.44 24.47
C VAL A 143 -4.89 13.04 25.85
N ALA A 144 -3.66 13.30 26.25
CA ALA A 144 -3.36 14.00 27.48
C ALA A 144 -2.42 15.17 27.20
N VAL A 145 -2.80 16.34 27.71
CA VAL A 145 -2.03 17.58 27.59
C VAL A 145 -1.57 18.00 28.96
N ARG A 146 -0.27 18.23 29.09
CA ARG A 146 0.36 18.69 30.33
C ARG A 146 1.10 19.99 30.11
N THR A 147 0.97 20.89 31.07
CA THR A 147 1.82 22.07 31.21
C THR A 147 3.31 21.69 31.28
N PRO A 148 4.25 22.59 30.93
CA PRO A 148 5.68 22.37 31.18
C PRO A 148 6.02 22.06 32.65
N SER A 149 5.21 22.51 33.61
CA SER A 149 5.36 22.18 35.04
C SER A 149 4.79 20.81 35.42
N GLY A 150 4.14 20.10 34.50
CA GLY A 150 3.57 18.76 34.70
C GLY A 150 2.08 18.73 35.07
N GLU A 151 1.44 19.88 35.26
CA GLU A 151 -0.01 19.97 35.52
C GLU A 151 -0.82 19.44 34.33
N ILE A 152 -1.87 18.66 34.60
CA ILE A 152 -2.75 18.08 33.56
C ILE A 152 -3.82 19.11 33.18
N LEU A 153 -3.76 19.62 31.94
CA LEU A 153 -4.78 20.52 31.40
C LEU A 153 -5.95 19.78 30.76
N TYR A 154 -5.67 18.61 30.19
CA TYR A 154 -6.66 17.79 29.52
C TYR A 154 -6.25 16.33 29.56
N ARG A 155 -7.22 15.43 29.75
CA ARG A 155 -7.02 13.99 29.60
C ARG A 155 -8.34 13.31 29.29
N ALA A 156 -8.55 12.90 28.05
CA ALA A 156 -9.76 12.21 27.64
C ALA A 156 -9.46 11.14 26.59
N ARG A 157 -10.46 10.28 26.35
CA ARG A 157 -10.42 9.33 25.24
C ARG A 157 -11.13 9.94 24.04
N ASP A 158 -10.44 9.96 22.92
CA ASP A 158 -10.89 10.50 21.65
C ASP A 158 -10.83 9.44 20.55
N SER A 159 -11.67 9.60 19.54
CA SER A 159 -11.69 8.79 18.33
C SER A 159 -11.41 9.65 17.12
N PHE A 160 -10.65 9.14 16.16
CA PHE A 160 -10.21 9.89 15.00
C PHE A 160 -10.57 9.20 13.70
N VAL A 161 -11.02 10.00 12.75
CA VAL A 161 -11.37 9.61 11.39
C VAL A 161 -10.18 9.92 10.48
N TRP A 162 -9.79 8.96 9.65
CA TRP A 162 -8.67 9.13 8.73
C TRP A 162 -9.13 9.68 7.39
N HIS A 163 -8.32 10.57 6.83
CA HIS A 163 -8.48 11.15 5.51
C HIS A 163 -7.17 10.98 4.73
N PRO A 164 -7.24 10.66 3.43
CA PRO A 164 -6.05 10.53 2.59
C PRO A 164 -5.39 11.91 2.41
N ALA A 165 -4.09 11.91 2.14
CA ALA A 165 -3.41 13.11 1.67
C ALA A 165 -3.98 13.52 0.29
N GLU A 166 -4.03 14.82 0.03
CA GLU A 166 -4.42 15.38 -1.27
C GLU A 166 -3.32 15.24 -2.32
#